data_AF-A0A7X8B2J5-F1
#
_entry.id   AF-A0A7X8B2J5-F1
#
_cell.length_a   1.000
_cell.length_b   1.000
_cell.length_c   1.000
_cell.angle_alpha   90.00
_cell.angle_beta   90.00
_cell.angle_gamma   90.00
#
_symmetry.space_group_name_H-M   'P 1'
#
loop_
_entity.id
_entity.type
_entity.pdbx_description
1 polymer ?
#
loop_
_entity_poly.entity_id
_entity_poly.type
_entity_poly.pdbx_seq_one_letter_code
_entity_poly.pdbx_strand_id
1 'polypeptide(L)'
;MRNPGGDCYDHARATAQSFPENQENFTVRLRKDLSDAAGNIRSFFQNLFMGSKILYRDEDNQIREGKQRGLVRSLSDFLRNLGSALTLGLLGKGRDASPKGVAGRVGHALGKLREALLGDLVGGVSGSINHMGKNLLLAGWNLMEVVPDATIGNFDSGRKLTTAVFDNGQVLVEYITDVLPSGDAWFRVHAGSLRELKPPVLYNLSRPERYPQDMRWGTIRNTRFRKSIETVGALLADAAAMALVGQTGTSSGDSNRTP
;
A
#
# COMPACT_ATOMS: atom_id res chain seq x y z
N MET A 1 10.42 8.54 3.84
CA MET A 1 10.08 7.15 3.48
C MET A 1 8.89 6.75 4.32
N ARG A 2 7.93 6.04 3.73
CA ARG A 2 6.87 5.31 4.45
C ARG A 2 7.41 3.90 4.65
N ASN A 3 7.22 3.31 5.83
CA ASN A 3 7.82 2.01 6.19
C ASN A 3 9.34 1.95 5.90
N PRO A 4 10.15 2.78 6.54
CA PRO A 4 11.58 2.56 6.46
C PRO A 4 11.91 1.22 7.12
N GLY A 5 12.12 0.19 6.30
CA GLY A 5 12.59 -1.12 6.72
C GLY A 5 14.10 -1.16 6.84
N GLY A 6 14.61 -2.38 7.04
CA GLY A 6 16.02 -2.68 7.15
C GLY A 6 16.62 -2.36 8.51
N ASP A 7 17.92 -2.59 8.61
CA ASP A 7 18.52 -2.79 9.91
C ASP A 7 18.53 -1.56 10.84
N CYS A 8 18.44 -0.38 10.24
CA CYS A 8 18.49 0.91 10.90
C CYS A 8 17.15 1.40 11.48
N TYR A 9 16.08 0.61 11.41
CA TYR A 9 14.75 1.02 11.89
C TYR A 9 14.14 0.02 12.86
N ASP A 10 13.81 0.51 14.06
CA ASP A 10 13.07 -0.26 15.06
C ASP A 10 11.58 0.15 14.98
N HIS A 11 10.77 -0.72 14.37
CA HIS A 11 9.34 -0.52 14.23
C HIS A 11 8.58 -0.58 15.56
N ALA A 12 9.08 -1.31 16.55
CA ALA A 12 8.44 -1.42 17.86
C ALA A 12 8.66 -0.16 18.70
N ARG A 13 9.82 0.49 18.55
CA ARG A 13 10.18 1.71 19.26
C ARG A 13 9.90 2.99 18.47
N ALA A 14 9.49 2.88 17.21
CA ALA A 14 9.31 4.01 16.29
C ALA A 14 10.54 4.93 16.26
N THR A 15 11.74 4.34 16.21
CA THR A 15 13.01 5.08 16.16
C THR A 15 13.84 4.64 14.95
N ALA A 16 14.56 5.59 14.37
CA ALA A 16 15.60 5.32 13.38
C ALA A 16 16.94 5.37 14.11
N GLN A 17 17.64 4.25 14.18
CA GLN A 17 18.99 4.19 14.75
C GLN A 17 20.00 4.26 13.62
N SER A 18 20.97 5.16 13.73
CA SER A 18 22.17 5.11 12.92
C SER A 18 23.00 3.93 13.42
N PHE A 19 22.79 2.75 12.82
CA PHE A 19 23.36 1.45 13.20
C PHE A 19 22.93 0.96 14.59
N PRO A 20 22.10 -0.10 14.68
CA PRO A 20 21.80 -0.67 15.99
C PRO A 20 23.08 -1.26 16.60
N GLU A 21 23.42 -0.80 17.80
CA GLU A 21 24.47 -1.39 18.63
C GLU A 21 24.15 -2.89 18.83
N ASN A 22 25.13 -3.77 18.59
CA ASN A 22 25.08 -5.24 18.70
C ASN A 22 24.51 -6.06 17.52
N GLN A 23 24.51 -5.56 16.27
CA GLN A 23 24.27 -6.42 15.10
C GLN A 23 25.27 -7.59 14.94
N GLU A 24 26.41 -7.53 15.61
CA GLU A 24 27.38 -8.63 15.61
C GLU A 24 26.85 -9.86 16.37
N ASN A 25 25.89 -9.68 17.29
CA ASN A 25 25.37 -10.77 18.09
C ASN A 25 24.34 -11.61 17.31
N PHE A 26 24.70 -12.88 17.07
CA PHE A 26 23.88 -13.88 16.40
C PHE A 26 22.43 -13.95 16.90
N THR A 27 22.22 -14.02 18.23
CA THR A 27 20.88 -14.15 18.80
C THR A 27 20.05 -12.88 18.61
N VAL A 28 20.68 -11.72 18.59
CA VAL A 28 19.99 -10.44 18.38
C VAL A 28 19.43 -10.37 16.96
N ARG A 29 20.20 -10.76 15.94
CA ARG A 29 19.75 -10.75 14.55
C ARG A 29 18.65 -11.78 14.27
N LEU A 30 18.87 -13.04 14.67
CA LEU A 30 17.87 -14.09 14.49
C LEU A 30 16.52 -13.73 15.14
N ARG A 31 16.57 -13.16 16.35
CA ARG A 31 15.36 -12.69 17.04
C ARG A 31 14.70 -11.53 16.32
N LYS A 32 15.49 -10.62 15.74
CA LYS A 32 14.99 -9.50 14.97
C LYS A 32 14.23 -9.98 13.73
N ASP A 33 14.82 -10.83 12.91
CA ASP A 33 14.19 -11.31 11.66
C ASP A 33 12.88 -12.06 11.94
N LEU A 34 12.87 -12.91 12.97
CA LEU A 34 11.67 -13.59 13.46
C LEU A 34 10.62 -12.60 14.00
N SER A 35 11.04 -11.57 14.71
CA SER A 35 10.15 -10.52 15.23
C SER A 35 9.55 -9.70 14.09
N ASP A 36 10.33 -9.34 13.08
CA ASP A 36 9.86 -8.57 11.94
C ASP A 36 8.94 -9.42 11.06
N ALA A 37 9.25 -10.71 10.88
CA ALA A 37 8.35 -11.67 10.24
C ALA A 37 7.01 -11.77 10.98
N ALA A 38 7.03 -11.94 12.31
CA ALA A 38 5.83 -11.98 13.13
C ALA A 38 5.05 -10.64 13.09
N GLY A 39 5.75 -9.51 13.06
CA GLY A 39 5.19 -8.18 12.92
C GLY A 39 4.46 -8.00 11.58
N ASN A 40 5.05 -8.50 10.49
CA ASN A 40 4.46 -8.52 9.16
C ASN A 40 3.23 -9.44 9.10
N ILE A 41 3.28 -10.65 9.67
CA ILE A 41 2.11 -11.55 9.79
C ILE A 41 0.98 -10.88 10.59
N ARG A 42 1.30 -10.25 11.71
CA ARG A 42 0.31 -9.49 12.49
C ARG A 42 -0.32 -8.37 11.66
N SER A 43 0.49 -7.64 10.90
CA SER A 43 0.02 -6.56 10.03
C SER A 43 -0.85 -7.08 8.89
N PHE A 44 -0.57 -8.27 8.34
CA PHE A 44 -1.45 -8.97 7.41
C PHE A 44 -2.85 -9.16 8.00
N PHE A 45 -2.97 -9.74 9.20
CA PHE A 45 -4.28 -9.94 9.84
C PHE A 45 -4.96 -8.61 10.20
N GLN A 46 -4.20 -7.61 10.63
CA GLN A 46 -4.76 -6.28 10.85
C GLN A 46 -5.36 -5.70 9.56
N ASN A 47 -4.66 -5.81 8.44
CA ASN A 47 -5.16 -5.39 7.12
C ASN A 47 -6.30 -6.25 6.59
N LEU A 48 -6.40 -7.52 6.97
CA LEU A 48 -7.58 -8.34 6.69
C LEU A 48 -8.83 -7.74 7.37
N PHE A 49 -8.73 -7.29 8.61
CA PHE A 49 -9.89 -6.82 9.37
C PHE A 49 -10.09 -5.30 9.32
N MET A 50 -9.26 -4.55 10.06
CA MET A 50 -9.52 -3.15 10.43
C MET A 50 -8.50 -2.14 9.87
N GLY A 51 -7.42 -2.64 9.28
CA GLY A 51 -6.26 -1.87 8.83
C GLY A 51 -5.13 -1.85 9.87
N SER A 52 -3.88 -1.96 9.39
CA SER A 52 -2.66 -1.88 10.19
C SER A 52 -2.20 -0.43 10.38
N LYS A 53 -1.34 -0.24 11.38
CA LYS A 53 -0.62 1.02 11.57
C LYS A 53 0.58 1.08 10.62
N ILE A 54 0.93 2.29 10.20
CA ILE A 54 2.14 2.57 9.43
C ILE A 54 2.92 3.68 10.14
N LEU A 55 4.24 3.66 9.98
CA LEU A 55 5.11 4.72 10.44
C LEU A 55 5.66 5.49 9.24
N TYR A 56 5.64 6.81 9.33
CA TYR A 56 6.20 7.70 8.31
C TYR A 56 6.87 8.91 8.94
N ARG A 57 7.76 9.57 8.19
CA ARG A 57 8.37 10.84 8.61
C ARG A 57 7.60 12.02 8.05
N ASP A 58 7.16 12.92 8.93
CA ASP A 58 6.48 14.16 8.55
C ASP A 58 7.45 15.23 8.03
N GLU A 59 6.96 16.46 7.88
CA GLU A 59 7.73 17.60 7.35
C GLU A 59 8.90 17.99 8.26
N ASP A 60 8.74 17.82 9.58
CA ASP A 60 9.74 18.11 10.61
C ASP A 60 10.70 16.92 10.86
N ASN A 61 10.67 15.91 9.99
CA ASN A 61 11.35 14.63 10.13
C ASN A 61 10.98 13.84 11.40
N GLN A 62 9.85 14.16 12.04
CA GLN A 62 9.33 13.41 13.17
C GLN A 62 8.62 12.15 12.70
N ILE A 63 8.74 11.07 13.48
CA ILE A 63 8.03 9.83 13.19
C ILE A 63 6.58 9.97 13.64
N ARG A 64 5.66 9.78 12.69
CA ARG A 64 4.21 9.83 12.88
C ARG A 64 3.58 8.49 12.56
N GLU A 65 2.46 8.24 13.23
CA GLU A 65 1.61 7.09 12.93
C GLU A 65 0.55 7.47 11.88
N GLY A 66 0.40 6.61 10.88
CA GLY A 66 -0.74 6.58 9.99
C GLY A 66 -1.50 5.27 10.14
N LYS A 67 -2.65 5.16 9.49
CA LYS A 67 -3.45 3.93 9.49
C LYS A 67 -3.90 3.59 8.08
N GLN A 68 -3.67 2.35 7.67
CA GLN A 68 -4.19 1.78 6.43
C GLN A 68 -5.66 1.37 6.60
N ARG A 69 -6.38 1.20 5.48
CA ARG A 69 -7.73 0.59 5.52
C ARG A 69 -7.58 -0.92 5.62
N GLY A 70 -8.58 -1.57 6.23
CA GLY A 70 -8.69 -3.02 6.27
C GLY A 70 -9.74 -3.54 5.30
N LEU A 71 -9.60 -4.79 4.87
CA LEU A 71 -10.45 -5.42 3.85
C LEU A 71 -11.91 -5.55 4.34
N VAL A 72 -12.14 -6.19 5.48
CA VAL A 72 -13.49 -6.37 6.05
C VAL A 72 -14.16 -5.03 6.30
N ARG A 73 -13.42 -4.06 6.88
CA ARG A 73 -13.93 -2.71 7.08
C ARG A 73 -14.30 -2.03 5.76
N SER A 74 -13.45 -2.09 4.74
CA SER A 74 -13.71 -1.47 3.44
C SER A 74 -14.91 -2.11 2.75
N LEU A 75 -15.08 -3.43 2.86
CA LEU A 75 -16.27 -4.13 2.34
C LEU A 75 -17.54 -3.70 3.08
N SER A 76 -17.48 -3.55 4.39
CA SER A 76 -18.61 -3.04 5.19
C SER A 76 -18.98 -1.60 4.81
N ASP A 77 -17.98 -0.72 4.65
CA ASP A 77 -18.17 0.66 4.20
C ASP A 77 -18.78 0.70 2.79
N PHE A 78 -18.29 -0.14 1.86
CA PHE A 78 -18.83 -0.30 0.52
C PHE A 78 -20.32 -0.65 0.53
N LEU A 79 -20.70 -1.72 1.25
CA LEU A 79 -22.10 -2.16 1.33
C LEU A 79 -23.00 -1.08 1.93
N ARG A 80 -22.51 -0.37 2.95
CA ARG A 80 -23.25 0.72 3.59
C ARG A 80 -23.44 1.90 2.66
N ASN A 81 -22.39 2.34 1.96
CA ASN A 81 -22.46 3.47 1.03
C ASN A 81 -23.29 3.12 -0.22
N LEU A 82 -23.15 1.89 -0.75
CA LEU A 82 -23.98 1.39 -1.84
C LEU A 82 -25.46 1.33 -1.44
N GLY A 83 -25.78 0.77 -0.28
CA GLY A 83 -27.14 0.74 0.24
C GLY A 83 -27.73 2.14 0.46
N SER A 84 -26.93 3.07 0.97
CA SER A 84 -27.35 4.47 1.12
C SER A 84 -27.62 5.14 -0.23
N ALA A 85 -26.79 4.86 -1.24
CA ALA A 85 -26.99 5.37 -2.59
C ALA A 85 -28.28 4.85 -3.23
N LEU A 86 -28.47 3.52 -3.22
CA LEU A 86 -29.63 2.86 -3.84
C LEU A 86 -30.95 3.25 -3.19
N THR A 87 -30.93 3.61 -1.91
CA THR A 87 -32.12 4.02 -1.16
C THR A 87 -32.27 5.53 -1.03
N LEU A 88 -31.50 6.32 -1.80
CA LEU A 88 -31.54 7.78 -1.78
C LEU A 88 -31.36 8.37 -0.36
N GLY A 89 -30.54 7.72 0.46
CA GLY A 89 -30.24 8.12 1.83
C GLY A 89 -31.20 7.58 2.91
N LEU A 90 -32.11 6.64 2.58
CA LEU A 90 -33.00 6.02 3.58
C LEU A 90 -32.28 4.99 4.46
N LEU A 91 -31.41 4.16 3.86
CA LEU A 91 -30.49 3.31 4.60
C LEU A 91 -29.21 4.07 4.91
N GLY A 92 -28.73 3.90 6.14
CA GLY A 92 -27.52 4.56 6.62
C GLY A 92 -27.78 5.89 7.32
N LYS A 93 -28.65 5.90 8.33
CA LYS A 93 -28.61 6.95 9.36
C LYS A 93 -27.25 6.87 10.09
N GLY A 94 -26.31 7.68 9.63
CA GLY A 94 -25.01 7.91 10.26
C GLY A 94 -24.91 9.31 10.86
N ARG A 95 -23.70 9.86 10.88
CA ARG A 95 -23.39 11.23 11.37
C ARG A 95 -23.86 12.35 10.43
N ASP A 96 -24.28 12.01 9.21
CA ASP A 96 -24.63 13.00 8.19
C ASP A 96 -26.11 13.38 8.26
N ALA A 97 -26.41 14.66 8.03
CA ALA A 97 -27.79 15.13 7.96
C ALA A 97 -28.53 14.44 6.80
N SER A 98 -29.75 13.97 7.06
CA SER A 98 -30.57 13.34 6.02
C SER A 98 -30.76 14.26 4.81
N PRO A 99 -30.59 13.77 3.57
CA PRO A 99 -30.76 14.59 2.38
C PRO A 99 -32.21 15.07 2.25
N LYS A 100 -32.39 16.37 2.02
CA LYS A 100 -33.69 17.03 1.87
C LYS A 100 -34.00 17.31 0.39
N GLY A 101 -35.26 17.11 0.00
CA GLY A 101 -35.73 17.33 -1.37
C GLY A 101 -35.22 16.29 -2.39
N VAL A 102 -35.78 16.33 -3.60
CA VAL A 102 -35.42 15.39 -4.68
C VAL A 102 -33.98 15.60 -5.14
N ALA A 103 -33.57 16.84 -5.42
CA ALA A 103 -32.22 17.16 -5.88
C ALA A 103 -31.15 16.78 -4.85
N GLY A 104 -31.38 17.04 -3.57
CA GLY A 104 -30.46 16.66 -2.49
C GLY A 104 -30.30 15.15 -2.35
N ARG A 105 -31.40 14.39 -2.54
CA ARG A 105 -31.38 12.92 -2.53
C ARG A 105 -30.61 12.32 -3.70
N VAL A 106 -30.79 12.87 -4.92
CA VAL A 106 -30.03 12.44 -6.10
C VAL A 106 -28.55 12.76 -5.95
N GLY A 107 -28.20 13.97 -5.51
CA GLY A 107 -26.81 14.36 -5.26
C GLY A 107 -26.14 13.49 -4.19
N HIS A 108 -26.84 13.20 -3.10
CA HIS A 108 -26.40 12.26 -2.06
C HIS A 108 -26.15 10.87 -2.62
N ALA A 109 -27.07 10.35 -3.43
CA ALA A 109 -26.95 9.02 -4.02
C ALA A 109 -25.73 8.92 -4.94
N LEU A 110 -25.50 9.92 -5.81
CA LEU A 110 -24.32 9.96 -6.67
C LEU A 110 -23.02 10.06 -5.87
N GLY A 111 -23.00 10.89 -4.82
CA GLY A 111 -21.87 11.00 -3.90
C GLY A 111 -21.54 9.67 -3.23
N LYS A 112 -22.54 8.99 -2.68
CA LYS A 112 -22.38 7.70 -2.02
C LYS A 112 -22.01 6.57 -2.97
N LEU A 113 -22.53 6.58 -4.20
CA LEU A 113 -22.12 5.64 -5.23
C LEU A 113 -20.65 5.82 -5.59
N ARG A 114 -20.19 7.07 -5.72
CA ARG A 114 -18.78 7.38 -5.94
C ARG A 114 -17.89 6.95 -4.77
N GLU A 115 -18.31 7.20 -3.54
CA GLU A 115 -17.60 6.74 -2.32
C GLU A 115 -17.48 5.22 -2.29
N ALA A 116 -18.59 4.51 -2.53
CA ALA A 116 -18.62 3.06 -2.57
C ALA A 116 -17.67 2.51 -3.65
N LEU A 117 -17.77 3.00 -4.89
CA LEU A 117 -16.98 2.47 -5.99
C LEU A 117 -15.50 2.86 -5.92
N LEU A 118 -15.19 4.14 -5.81
CA LEU A 118 -13.81 4.61 -5.88
C LEU A 118 -13.09 4.57 -4.53
N GLY A 119 -13.80 4.91 -3.45
CA GLY A 119 -13.22 4.99 -2.12
C GLY A 119 -13.12 3.63 -1.43
N ASP A 120 -14.22 2.89 -1.39
CA ASP A 120 -14.32 1.67 -0.60
C ASP A 120 -13.93 0.42 -1.38
N LEU A 121 -14.41 0.27 -2.62
CA LEU A 121 -14.09 -0.89 -3.45
C LEU A 121 -12.71 -0.76 -4.09
N VAL A 122 -12.50 0.25 -4.93
CA VAL A 122 -11.21 0.45 -5.60
C VAL A 122 -10.14 0.83 -4.56
N GLY A 123 -10.27 1.94 -3.83
CA GLY A 123 -9.26 2.34 -2.85
C GLY A 123 -9.13 1.40 -1.65
N GLY A 124 -10.26 1.00 -1.05
CA GLY A 124 -10.28 0.26 0.21
C GLY A 124 -10.00 -1.23 0.04
N VAL A 125 -10.85 -1.95 -0.69
CA VAL A 125 -10.75 -3.41 -0.86
C VAL A 125 -9.47 -3.79 -1.59
N SER A 126 -9.22 -3.22 -2.78
CA SER A 126 -8.03 -3.61 -3.55
C SER A 126 -6.73 -3.16 -2.86
N GLY A 127 -6.70 -1.95 -2.29
CA GLY A 127 -5.56 -1.49 -1.50
C GLY A 127 -5.27 -2.36 -0.28
N SER A 128 -6.31 -2.83 0.42
CA SER A 128 -6.16 -3.74 1.57
C SER A 128 -5.56 -5.10 1.15
N ILE A 129 -6.01 -5.65 0.01
CA ILE A 129 -5.47 -6.89 -0.56
C ILE A 129 -3.99 -6.71 -0.90
N ASN A 130 -3.63 -5.61 -1.55
CA ASN A 130 -2.24 -5.33 -1.86
C ASN A 130 -1.38 -5.18 -0.60
N HIS A 131 -1.86 -4.48 0.43
CA HIS A 131 -1.16 -4.36 1.71
C HIS A 131 -1.02 -5.70 2.44
N MET A 132 -2.02 -6.58 2.37
CA MET A 132 -1.91 -7.95 2.86
C MET A 132 -0.82 -8.71 2.10
N GLY A 133 -0.84 -8.67 0.77
CA GLY A 133 0.19 -9.30 -0.08
C GLY A 133 1.60 -8.81 0.24
N LYS A 134 1.79 -7.49 0.36
CA LYS A 134 3.04 -6.86 0.79
C LYS A 134 3.52 -7.40 2.13
N ASN A 135 2.66 -7.43 3.14
CA ASN A 135 3.04 -7.92 4.47
C ASN A 135 3.40 -9.41 4.44
N LEU A 136 2.70 -10.23 3.64
CA LEU A 136 3.03 -11.64 3.50
C LEU A 136 4.38 -11.85 2.80
N LEU A 137 4.67 -11.09 1.74
CA LEU A 137 5.95 -11.12 1.04
C LEU A 137 7.10 -10.69 1.95
N LEU A 138 6.92 -9.60 2.71
CA LEU A 138 7.93 -9.15 3.69
C LEU A 138 8.12 -10.14 4.84
N ALA A 139 7.06 -10.79 5.32
CA ALA A 139 7.19 -11.86 6.30
C ALA A 139 8.03 -13.02 5.76
N GLY A 140 7.74 -13.47 4.53
CA GLY A 140 8.53 -14.50 3.87
C GLY A 140 9.98 -14.08 3.64
N TRP A 141 10.20 -12.82 3.23
CA TRP A 141 11.53 -12.26 3.02
C TRP A 141 12.38 -12.28 4.30
N ASN A 142 11.81 -11.85 5.42
CA ASN A 142 12.51 -11.87 6.72
C ASN A 142 12.74 -13.30 7.23
N LEU A 143 11.80 -14.22 6.99
CA LEU A 143 12.02 -15.64 7.31
C LEU A 143 13.14 -16.27 6.46
N MET A 144 13.32 -15.80 5.22
CA MET A 144 14.45 -16.24 4.40
C MET A 144 15.79 -15.69 4.89
N GLU A 145 15.81 -14.52 5.53
CA GLU A 145 17.01 -13.89 6.10
C GLU A 145 17.60 -14.71 7.27
N VAL A 146 16.73 -15.34 8.06
CA VAL A 146 17.09 -16.22 9.19
C VAL A 146 18.13 -17.28 8.81
N VAL A 147 18.03 -17.86 7.60
CA VAL A 147 18.91 -18.95 7.14
C VAL A 147 20.36 -18.48 6.93
N PRO A 148 20.64 -17.48 6.07
CA PRO A 148 21.99 -16.93 5.93
C PRO A 148 22.50 -16.33 7.24
N ASP A 149 21.64 -15.76 8.09
CA ASP A 149 22.05 -15.24 9.39
C ASP A 149 22.49 -16.31 10.39
N ALA A 150 21.87 -17.49 10.33
CA ALA A 150 22.26 -18.67 11.09
C ALA A 150 23.46 -19.43 10.54
N THR A 151 23.85 -19.18 9.29
CA THR A 151 24.91 -19.95 8.61
C THR A 151 26.15 -19.10 8.36
N ILE A 152 26.05 -18.10 7.49
CA ILE A 152 27.17 -17.27 7.05
C ILE A 152 27.25 -15.90 7.74
N GLY A 153 26.21 -15.52 8.49
CA GLY A 153 26.15 -14.26 9.24
C GLY A 153 27.13 -14.16 10.42
N ASN A 154 27.83 -15.24 10.75
CA ASN A 154 28.80 -15.28 11.86
C ASN A 154 30.18 -14.72 11.49
N PHE A 155 30.43 -14.43 10.20
CA PHE A 155 31.65 -13.75 9.74
C PHE A 155 31.29 -12.40 9.13
N ASP A 156 32.15 -11.40 9.29
CA ASP A 156 31.86 -10.02 8.90
C ASP A 156 31.45 -9.84 7.44
N SER A 157 32.14 -10.50 6.52
CA SER A 157 31.82 -10.43 5.09
C SER A 157 30.47 -11.08 4.77
N GLY A 158 30.15 -12.20 5.43
CA GLY A 158 28.87 -12.88 5.26
C GLY A 158 27.72 -12.06 5.81
N ARG A 159 27.88 -11.47 7.00
CA ARG A 159 26.92 -10.53 7.59
C ARG A 159 26.65 -9.33 6.69
N LYS A 160 27.69 -8.63 6.23
CA LYS A 160 27.54 -7.47 5.33
C LYS A 160 26.81 -7.84 4.05
N LEU A 161 27.09 -9.03 3.50
CA LEU A 161 26.41 -9.53 2.31
C LEU A 161 24.94 -9.83 2.59
N THR A 162 24.63 -10.54 3.68
CA THR A 162 23.24 -10.85 4.08
C THR A 162 22.44 -9.56 4.26
N THR A 163 22.89 -8.67 5.14
CA THR A 163 22.21 -7.38 5.39
C THR A 163 22.01 -6.60 4.08
N ALA A 164 23.04 -6.52 3.22
CA ALA A 164 22.91 -5.82 1.95
C ALA A 164 21.88 -6.45 1.01
N VAL A 165 21.83 -7.78 0.91
CA VAL A 165 20.86 -8.48 0.05
C VAL A 165 19.44 -8.30 0.59
N PHE A 166 19.24 -8.52 1.89
CA PHE A 166 17.91 -8.51 2.48
C PHE A 166 17.35 -7.10 2.68
N ASP A 167 18.15 -6.11 3.07
CA ASP A 167 17.72 -4.70 3.13
C ASP A 167 17.29 -4.19 1.74
N ASN A 168 18.10 -4.43 0.71
CA ASN A 168 17.75 -4.01 -0.65
C ASN A 168 16.55 -4.79 -1.19
N GLY A 169 16.42 -6.07 -0.82
CA GLY A 169 15.26 -6.88 -1.17
C GLY A 169 13.96 -6.39 -0.54
N GLN A 170 13.99 -5.95 0.73
CA GLN A 170 12.83 -5.32 1.36
C GLN A 170 12.41 -4.07 0.58
N VAL A 171 13.37 -3.19 0.24
CA VAL A 171 13.12 -1.99 -0.58
C VAL A 171 12.52 -2.36 -1.94
N LEU A 172 12.99 -3.44 -2.57
CA LEU A 172 12.46 -3.93 -3.84
C LEU A 172 11.01 -4.44 -3.71
N VAL A 173 10.71 -5.25 -2.68
CA VAL A 173 9.35 -5.74 -2.39
C VAL A 173 8.41 -4.56 -2.15
N GLU A 174 8.83 -3.57 -1.39
CA GLU A 174 8.05 -2.35 -1.17
C GLU A 174 7.78 -1.61 -2.49
N TYR A 175 8.81 -1.40 -3.30
CA TYR A 175 8.66 -0.71 -4.58
C TYR A 175 7.70 -1.44 -5.52
N ILE A 176 7.88 -2.75 -5.71
CA ILE A 176 7.04 -3.56 -6.61
C ILE A 176 5.58 -3.50 -6.14
N THR A 177 5.32 -3.75 -4.86
CA THR A 177 3.96 -3.74 -4.32
C THR A 177 3.32 -2.34 -4.30
N ASP A 178 4.11 -1.27 -4.27
CA ASP A 178 3.61 0.09 -4.38
C ASP A 178 3.18 0.45 -5.81
N VAL A 179 3.88 -0.06 -6.84
CA VAL A 179 3.62 0.30 -8.26
C VAL A 179 2.63 -0.63 -8.96
N LEU A 180 2.42 -1.86 -8.47
CA LEU A 180 1.40 -2.76 -9.01
C LEU A 180 -0.01 -2.15 -8.89
N PRO A 181 -0.98 -2.58 -9.73
CA PRO A 181 -2.37 -2.17 -9.59
C PRO A 181 -2.86 -2.33 -8.16
N SER A 182 -3.55 -1.30 -7.63
CA SER A 182 -3.96 -1.16 -6.22
C SER A 182 -2.84 -0.85 -5.20
N GLY A 183 -1.62 -0.63 -5.66
CA GLY A 183 -0.51 -0.12 -4.85
C GLY A 183 -0.62 1.37 -4.50
N ASP A 184 0.08 1.78 -3.43
CA ASP A 184 0.07 3.17 -2.95
C ASP A 184 0.60 4.15 -4.03
N ALA A 185 1.64 3.76 -4.77
CA ALA A 185 2.17 4.56 -5.86
C ALA A 185 1.26 4.53 -7.09
N TRP A 186 0.69 3.37 -7.41
CA TRP A 186 -0.29 3.25 -8.48
C TRP A 186 -1.47 4.21 -8.27
N PHE A 187 -2.00 4.33 -7.05
CA PHE A 187 -3.04 5.30 -6.71
C PHE A 187 -2.61 6.77 -6.84
N ARG A 188 -1.34 7.08 -6.55
CA ARG A 188 -0.80 8.44 -6.78
C ARG A 188 -0.71 8.74 -8.27
N VAL A 189 -0.19 7.82 -9.06
CA VAL A 189 0.02 7.99 -10.52
C VAL A 189 -1.31 8.17 -11.24
N HIS A 190 -2.33 7.40 -10.84
CA HIS A 190 -3.66 7.45 -11.44
C HIS A 190 -4.59 8.52 -10.86
N ALA A 191 -4.10 9.31 -9.91
CA ALA A 191 -4.86 10.41 -9.36
C ALA A 191 -4.97 11.57 -10.36
N GLY A 192 -6.19 12.04 -10.61
CA GLY A 192 -6.45 13.31 -11.32
C GLY A 192 -7.14 14.33 -10.41
N SER A 193 -7.17 15.59 -10.86
CA SER A 193 -7.97 16.65 -10.23
C SER A 193 -8.75 17.43 -11.28
N LEU A 194 -10.08 17.34 -11.18
CA LEU A 194 -10.98 18.16 -11.99
C LEU A 194 -10.90 19.64 -11.61
N ARG A 195 -10.64 19.97 -10.33
CA ARG A 195 -10.53 21.35 -9.85
C ARG A 195 -9.30 22.05 -10.43
N GLU A 196 -8.20 21.32 -10.58
CA GLU A 196 -6.97 21.83 -11.19
C GLU A 196 -6.89 21.54 -12.70
N LEU A 197 -7.91 20.89 -13.29
CA LEU A 197 -7.92 20.42 -14.68
C LEU A 197 -6.65 19.62 -15.06
N LYS A 198 -6.12 18.87 -14.10
CA LYS A 198 -4.91 18.06 -14.29
C LYS A 198 -5.29 16.59 -14.41
N PRO A 199 -4.98 15.95 -15.55
CA PRO A 199 -5.21 14.53 -15.72
C PRO A 199 -4.26 13.70 -14.81
N PRO A 200 -4.50 12.38 -14.71
CA PRO A 200 -3.55 11.44 -14.15
C PRO A 200 -2.12 11.63 -14.68
N VAL A 201 -1.13 11.12 -13.97
CA VAL A 201 0.31 11.32 -14.21
C VAL A 201 0.75 12.78 -14.01
N LEU A 202 0.21 13.74 -14.78
CA LEU A 202 0.53 15.17 -14.65
C LEU A 202 0.18 15.71 -13.26
N TYR A 203 -0.96 15.28 -12.70
CA TYR A 203 -1.34 15.64 -11.35
C TYR A 203 -0.31 15.15 -10.32
N ASN A 204 0.18 13.90 -10.43
CA ASN A 204 1.23 13.35 -9.56
C ASN A 204 2.57 14.08 -9.72
N LEU A 205 3.01 14.29 -10.96
CA LEU A 205 4.28 14.94 -11.26
C LEU A 205 4.32 16.39 -10.73
N SER A 206 3.19 17.09 -10.83
CA SER A 206 3.04 18.48 -10.38
C SER A 206 2.83 18.65 -8.87
N ARG A 207 2.56 17.58 -8.09
CA ARG A 207 2.44 17.72 -6.62
C ARG A 207 3.76 18.24 -6.02
N PRO A 208 3.75 19.05 -4.95
CA PRO A 208 4.97 19.31 -4.21
C PRO A 208 5.56 18.03 -3.59
N GLU A 209 6.82 18.10 -3.17
CA GLU A 209 7.50 16.97 -2.53
C GLU A 209 6.85 16.55 -1.21
N ARG A 210 6.25 17.51 -0.50
CA ARG A 210 5.41 17.32 0.69
C ARG A 210 4.03 17.86 0.39
N TYR A 211 3.01 17.02 0.58
CA TYR A 211 1.62 17.38 0.32
C TYR A 211 0.70 16.72 1.37
N PRO A 212 0.68 17.23 2.62
CA PRO A 212 0.00 16.60 3.75
C PRO A 212 -1.53 16.63 3.63
N GLN A 213 -2.08 17.50 2.78
CA GLN A 213 -3.53 17.67 2.61
C GLN A 213 -4.21 16.46 1.95
N ASP A 214 -3.43 15.56 1.32
CA ASP A 214 -3.94 14.37 0.66
C ASP A 214 -3.18 13.14 1.15
N MET A 215 -3.91 12.21 1.75
CA MET A 215 -3.35 11.00 2.38
C MET A 215 -2.50 10.14 1.43
N ARG A 216 -2.73 10.22 0.11
CA ARG A 216 -1.92 9.51 -0.90
C ARG A 216 -0.47 9.99 -0.91
N TRP A 217 -0.22 11.26 -0.59
CA TRP A 217 1.10 11.88 -0.54
C TRP A 217 1.56 12.25 0.88
N GLY A 218 0.63 12.45 1.82
CA GLY A 218 0.93 12.94 3.17
C GLY A 218 1.78 12.02 4.02
N THR A 219 1.89 10.74 3.64
CA THR A 219 2.71 9.73 4.34
C THR A 219 4.07 9.48 3.67
N ILE A 220 4.41 10.19 2.60
CA ILE A 220 5.67 10.01 1.87
C ILE A 220 6.40 11.34 1.65
N ARG A 221 7.66 11.22 1.23
CA ARG A 221 8.45 12.31 0.66
C ARG A 221 8.54 12.07 -0.84
N ASN A 222 7.74 12.78 -1.62
CA ASN A 222 7.54 12.54 -3.04
C ASN A 222 8.60 13.27 -3.88
N THR A 223 9.87 12.87 -3.75
CA THR A 223 10.99 13.49 -4.48
C THR A 223 10.82 13.35 -5.99
N ARG A 224 11.52 14.19 -6.76
CA ARG A 224 11.51 14.08 -8.24
C ARG A 224 11.88 12.67 -8.71
N PHE A 225 12.93 12.09 -8.13
CA PHE A 225 13.36 10.73 -8.45
C PHE A 225 12.27 9.70 -8.18
N ARG A 226 11.69 9.71 -6.97
CA ARG A 226 10.61 8.79 -6.57
C ARG A 226 9.42 8.87 -7.54
N LYS A 227 8.96 10.08 -7.83
CA LYS A 227 7.86 10.30 -8.78
C LYS A 227 8.13 9.66 -10.13
N SER A 228 9.32 9.86 -10.67
CA SER A 228 9.70 9.32 -11.98
C SER A 228 9.68 7.80 -11.97
N ILE A 229 10.36 7.16 -11.03
CA ILE A 229 10.44 5.69 -10.98
C ILE A 229 9.07 5.06 -10.70
N GLU A 230 8.29 5.61 -9.77
CA GLU A 230 6.96 5.11 -9.44
C GLU A 230 5.98 5.28 -10.59
N THR A 231 6.08 6.39 -11.34
CA THR A 231 5.26 6.63 -12.53
C THR A 231 5.59 5.62 -13.63
N VAL A 232 6.87 5.44 -13.96
CA VAL A 232 7.29 4.46 -14.97
C VAL A 232 6.89 3.05 -14.54
N GLY A 233 7.16 2.68 -13.29
CA GLY A 233 6.81 1.37 -12.75
C GLY A 233 5.31 1.08 -12.80
N ALA A 234 4.47 2.04 -12.41
CA ALA A 234 3.02 1.86 -12.43
C ALA A 234 2.47 1.69 -13.85
N LEU A 235 2.93 2.51 -14.80
CA LEU A 235 2.51 2.41 -16.20
C LEU A 235 2.97 1.10 -16.85
N LEU A 236 4.17 0.61 -16.52
CA LEU A 236 4.64 -0.70 -16.98
C LEU A 236 3.80 -1.83 -16.37
N ALA A 237 3.43 -1.72 -15.10
CA ALA A 237 2.54 -2.68 -14.45
C ALA A 237 1.16 -2.71 -15.10
N ASP A 238 0.62 -1.56 -15.51
CA ASP A 238 -0.64 -1.50 -16.26
C ASP A 238 -0.50 -2.18 -17.63
N ALA A 239 0.58 -1.93 -18.36
CA ALA A 239 0.85 -2.56 -19.64
C ALA A 239 0.94 -4.09 -19.51
N ALA A 240 1.64 -4.58 -18.48
CA ALA A 240 1.74 -6.00 -18.18
C ALA A 240 0.37 -6.61 -17.81
N ALA A 241 -0.41 -5.92 -16.96
CA ALA A 241 -1.74 -6.38 -16.57
C ALA A 241 -2.69 -6.46 -17.79
N MET A 242 -2.66 -5.45 -18.67
CA MET A 242 -3.43 -5.46 -19.91
C MET A 242 -2.99 -6.58 -20.87
N ALA A 243 -1.68 -6.83 -20.99
CA ALA A 243 -1.17 -7.91 -21.82
C ALA A 243 -1.63 -9.29 -21.31
N LEU A 244 -1.59 -9.52 -20.00
CA LEU A 244 -2.06 -10.75 -19.38
C LEU A 244 -3.57 -10.96 -19.58
N VAL A 245 -4.37 -9.91 -19.38
CA VAL A 245 -5.82 -9.96 -19.64
C VAL A 245 -6.09 -10.27 -21.12
N GLY A 246 -5.37 -9.61 -22.03
CA GLY A 246 -5.46 -9.84 -23.48
C GLY A 246 -5.19 -11.29 -23.87
N GLN A 247 -4.17 -11.93 -23.29
CA GLN A 247 -3.83 -13.33 -23.55
C GLN A 247 -4.90 -14.31 -23.02
N THR A 248 -5.46 -14.03 -21.84
CA THR A 248 -6.54 -14.87 -21.28
C THR A 248 -7.84 -14.76 -22.08
N GLY A 249 -8.14 -13.59 -22.64
CA GLY A 249 -9.29 -13.38 -23.52
C GLY A 249 -9.17 -14.07 -24.88
N THR A 250 -7.95 -14.20 -25.43
CA THR A 250 -7.73 -14.92 -26.70
C THR A 250 -7.74 -16.44 -26.53
N SER A 251 -7.31 -16.97 -25.38
CA SER A 251 -7.28 -18.43 -25.15
C SER A 251 -8.65 -19.07 -25.00
N SER A 252 -9.70 -18.31 -24.69
CA SER A 252 -11.09 -18.82 -24.58
C SER A 252 -11.85 -18.82 -25.91
N GLY A 253 -11.26 -18.31 -27.00
CA GLY A 253 -11.91 -18.19 -28.31
C GLY A 253 -11.68 -19.33 -29.30
N ASP A 254 -10.69 -20.20 -29.06
CA ASP A 254 -10.22 -21.20 -30.04
C ASP A 254 -10.73 -22.63 -29.82
N SER A 255 -11.53 -22.90 -28.77
CA SER A 255 -12.04 -24.25 -28.50
C SER A 255 -13.34 -24.63 -29.25
N ASN A 256 -13.81 -23.82 -30.21
CA ASN A 256 -15.07 -24.07 -30.93
C ASN A 256 -14.95 -24.15 -32.46
N ARG A 257 -13.77 -24.50 -32.96
CA ARG A 257 -13.57 -24.86 -34.38
C ARG A 257 -13.02 -26.27 -34.49
N THR A 258 -13.92 -27.25 -34.56
CA THR A 258 -13.63 -28.54 -35.21
C THR A 258 -14.18 -28.51 -36.64
N PRO A 259 -13.48 -29.15 -37.60
CA PRO A 259 -13.77 -29.12 -39.03
C PRO A 259 -15.13 -29.74 -39.41
#